data_AF-A0A5F5PHX5-F1
#
_entry.id   AF-A0A5F5PHX5-F1
#
_cell.length_a   1.000
_cell.length_b   1.000
_cell.length_c   1.000
_cell.angle_alpha   90.00
_cell.angle_beta   90.00
_cell.angle_gamma   90.00
#
_symmetry.space_group_name_H-M   'P 1'
#
loop_
_entity.id
_entity.type
_entity.pdbx_description
1 polymer ?
#
loop_
_entity_poly.entity_id
_entity_poly.type
_entity_poly.pdbx_seq_one_letter_code
_entity_poly.pdbx_strand_id
1 'polypeptide(L)'
;MLPKRRRTRVGSPGAAAPSAARFPGVAIYLAEPRMGRSRRAFLTRLALSKGFRVLDAYSPEVTHVVMEQTSAEEAICWQERRVAAFPPGCTHPALLDISWFTESMAAGQPVPVECRHRLEVAMPRKGLPSPVWMPSYACQRRTPLTHYNTSLSEALETLAEAAGFEGSEGRFLSFCRAASVLKALPSPVTALSQLQGLPHFGEHSCRVVQELLEHGVCEEVERVRLSERYQTMKGLVLYHQHHRSEDPTHLTQQSHTMDAFERSFCIFRLPQPPGSAVGGHQRPCPAWKAVRVDLVAVPISQFPFALLGWTGSRHFERELRRFSWKERGLRLNSHGLFDPEQKTFFHAASEEDIFRHLGLEYLPPEQRNA
;
A
#
# COMPACT_ATOMS: atom_id res chain seq x y z
N MET A 1 -4.15 19.13 78.03
CA MET A 1 -5.15 20.22 78.00
C MET A 1 -5.06 20.96 76.68
N LEU A 2 -6.18 21.52 76.24
CA LEU A 2 -6.49 22.21 74.96
C LEU A 2 -7.02 21.32 73.81
N PRO A 3 -8.05 21.79 73.08
CA PRO A 3 -9.26 21.00 72.83
C PRO A 3 -9.57 20.78 71.34
N LYS A 4 -10.41 19.76 71.10
CA LYS A 4 -11.01 19.44 69.80
C LYS A 4 -11.86 20.62 69.30
N ARG A 5 -11.54 21.13 68.10
CA ARG A 5 -12.38 22.10 67.38
C ARG A 5 -13.14 21.42 66.23
N ARG A 6 -14.46 21.38 66.43
CA ARG A 6 -15.53 20.86 65.59
C ARG A 6 -15.58 21.64 64.27
N ARG A 7 -15.50 20.96 63.13
CA ARG A 7 -15.65 21.56 61.79
C ARG A 7 -17.13 21.88 61.56
N THR A 8 -17.43 23.17 61.45
CA THR A 8 -18.73 23.73 61.10
C THR A 8 -19.08 23.44 59.64
N ARG A 9 -20.33 22.99 59.40
CA ARG A 9 -20.94 22.89 58.06
C ARG A 9 -20.98 24.27 57.41
N VAL A 10 -20.37 24.41 56.24
CA VAL A 10 -20.62 25.52 55.32
C VAL A 10 -21.62 25.00 54.28
N GLY A 11 -22.72 25.73 54.13
CA GLY A 11 -23.87 25.36 53.32
C GLY A 11 -23.59 25.36 51.82
N SER A 12 -24.38 24.56 51.12
CA SER A 12 -24.45 24.44 49.68
C SER A 12 -24.74 25.79 49.01
N PRO A 13 -23.98 26.20 47.98
CA PRO A 13 -24.49 27.13 46.98
C PRO A 13 -25.48 26.39 46.09
N GLY A 14 -26.66 26.99 45.94
CA GLY A 14 -27.81 26.43 45.24
C GLY A 14 -27.51 25.94 43.83
N ALA A 15 -28.24 24.89 43.45
CA ALA A 15 -28.29 24.36 42.10
C ALA A 15 -28.69 25.48 41.13
N ALA A 16 -27.74 25.93 40.31
CA ALA A 16 -28.03 26.66 39.10
C ALA A 16 -28.75 25.69 38.15
N ALA A 17 -29.93 26.08 37.67
CA ALA A 17 -30.66 25.36 36.64
C ALA A 17 -29.74 25.08 35.43
N PRO A 18 -29.81 23.88 34.82
CA PRO A 18 -28.93 23.54 33.71
C PRO A 18 -29.25 24.46 32.52
N SER A 19 -28.30 25.33 32.17
CA SER A 19 -28.34 26.08 30.91
C SER A 19 -28.57 25.08 29.77
N ALA A 20 -29.59 25.29 28.96
CA ALA A 20 -29.88 24.46 27.80
C ALA A 20 -28.58 24.22 27.00
N ALA A 21 -28.19 22.95 26.83
CA ALA A 21 -26.96 22.60 26.16
C ALA A 21 -26.95 23.21 24.76
N ARG A 22 -25.85 23.88 24.40
CA ARG A 22 -25.72 24.64 23.16
C ARG A 22 -25.76 23.74 21.91
N PHE A 23 -25.58 22.43 22.11
CA PHE A 23 -25.54 21.41 21.05
C PHE A 23 -26.46 20.23 21.42
N PRO A 24 -27.78 20.31 21.15
CA PRO A 24 -28.75 19.28 21.57
C PRO A 24 -28.56 17.93 20.88
N GLY A 25 -27.92 17.89 19.71
CA GLY A 25 -27.62 16.66 18.97
C GLY A 25 -26.36 15.90 19.43
N VAL A 26 -25.63 16.41 20.45
CA VAL A 26 -24.38 15.81 20.92
C VAL A 26 -24.41 15.67 22.45
N ALA A 27 -24.63 14.45 22.90
CA ALA A 27 -24.49 14.03 24.29
C ALA A 27 -23.26 13.12 24.45
N ILE A 28 -22.28 13.60 25.21
CA ILE A 28 -20.98 12.96 25.41
C ILE A 28 -21.00 12.13 26.69
N TYR A 29 -20.50 10.90 26.61
CA TYR A 29 -20.14 10.09 27.77
C TYR A 29 -18.63 9.83 27.76
N LEU A 30 -17.95 10.22 28.84
CA LEU A 30 -16.51 10.00 29.02
C LEU A 30 -16.28 8.66 29.74
N ALA A 31 -15.79 7.67 29.01
CA ALA A 31 -15.58 6.34 29.56
C ALA A 31 -14.32 6.29 30.44
N GLU A 32 -14.45 5.75 31.65
CA GLU A 32 -13.37 5.67 32.64
C GLU A 32 -12.32 4.53 32.52
N PRO A 33 -12.32 3.56 31.58
CA PRO A 33 -11.43 2.38 31.66
C PRO A 33 -9.96 2.70 31.93
N ARG A 34 -9.43 3.78 31.34
CA ARG A 34 -8.04 4.24 31.51
C ARG A 34 -7.89 5.74 31.80
N MET A 35 -8.98 6.51 31.76
CA MET A 35 -9.01 7.97 31.95
C MET A 35 -8.85 8.38 33.43
N GLY A 36 -9.42 7.61 34.37
CA GLY A 36 -9.38 7.92 35.81
C GLY A 36 -10.28 9.09 36.25
N ARG A 37 -10.77 9.07 37.50
CA ARG A 37 -11.81 10.00 38.02
C ARG A 37 -11.42 11.47 37.96
N SER A 38 -10.17 11.80 38.30
CA SER A 38 -9.68 13.19 38.31
C SER A 38 -9.67 13.80 36.90
N ARG A 39 -9.23 13.02 35.90
CA ARG A 39 -9.18 13.46 34.50
C ARG A 39 -10.58 13.53 33.90
N ARG A 40 -11.45 12.57 34.18
CA ARG A 40 -12.87 12.67 33.78
C ARG A 40 -13.50 13.95 34.31
N ALA A 41 -13.34 14.26 35.60
CA ALA A 41 -13.88 15.46 36.20
C ALA A 41 -13.34 16.76 35.55
N PHE A 42 -12.06 16.78 35.17
CA PHE A 42 -11.48 17.90 34.43
C PHE A 42 -12.10 18.06 33.03
N LEU A 43 -12.18 16.98 32.25
CA LEU A 43 -12.74 16.99 30.90
C LEU A 43 -14.24 17.34 30.92
N THR A 44 -15.00 16.81 31.89
CA THR A 44 -16.41 17.17 32.10
C THR A 44 -16.56 18.68 32.33
N ARG A 45 -15.77 19.27 33.24
CA ARG A 45 -15.82 20.73 33.47
C ARG A 45 -15.45 21.53 32.22
N LEU A 46 -14.45 21.08 31.46
CA LEU A 46 -14.04 21.71 30.22
C LEU A 46 -15.18 21.71 29.18
N ALA A 47 -15.78 20.56 28.93
CA ALA A 47 -16.89 20.42 27.98
C ALA A 47 -18.12 21.23 28.39
N LEU A 48 -18.49 21.19 29.68
CA LEU A 48 -19.60 22.00 30.23
C LEU A 48 -19.33 23.50 30.05
N SER A 49 -18.10 23.97 30.31
CA SER A 49 -17.73 25.38 30.12
C SER A 49 -17.82 25.84 28.66
N LYS A 50 -17.73 24.91 27.70
CA LYS A 50 -17.87 25.14 26.25
C LYS A 50 -19.29 24.89 25.74
N GLY A 51 -20.25 24.56 26.62
CA GLY A 51 -21.66 24.39 26.29
C GLY A 51 -22.04 23.00 25.76
N PHE A 52 -21.16 22.00 25.88
CA PHE A 52 -21.46 20.61 25.52
C PHE A 52 -22.27 19.91 26.62
N ARG A 53 -23.14 18.98 26.21
CA ARG A 53 -23.86 18.10 27.13
C ARG A 53 -22.99 16.89 27.46
N VAL A 54 -22.61 16.74 28.74
CA VAL A 54 -21.88 15.57 29.24
C VAL A 54 -22.78 14.79 30.20
N LEU A 55 -22.92 13.49 29.98
CA LEU A 55 -23.73 12.60 30.79
C LEU A 55 -22.85 11.86 31.80
N ASP A 56 -23.27 11.86 33.07
CA ASP A 56 -22.54 11.19 34.16
C ASP A 56 -22.68 9.65 34.13
N ALA A 57 -23.77 9.17 33.53
CA ALA A 57 -24.09 7.76 33.36
C ALA A 57 -24.32 7.42 31.88
N TYR A 58 -23.94 6.21 31.50
CA TYR A 58 -24.21 5.68 30.17
C TYR A 58 -25.72 5.40 30.04
N SER A 59 -26.36 6.04 29.06
CA SER A 59 -27.81 5.98 28.84
C SER A 59 -28.14 6.03 27.34
N PRO A 60 -29.38 5.72 26.92
CA PRO A 60 -29.79 5.76 25.52
C PRO A 60 -29.67 7.16 24.86
N GLU A 61 -29.54 8.21 25.66
CA GLU A 61 -29.34 9.57 25.17
C GLU A 61 -27.90 9.84 24.71
N VAL A 62 -26.95 8.95 25.07
CA VAL A 62 -25.54 9.09 24.68
C VAL A 62 -25.42 8.92 23.18
N THR A 63 -24.76 9.89 22.54
CA THR A 63 -24.49 9.87 21.08
C THR A 63 -23.01 9.65 20.79
N HIS A 64 -22.13 10.11 21.70
CA HIS A 64 -20.68 10.06 21.55
C HIS A 64 -20.08 9.49 22.84
N VAL A 65 -19.40 8.35 22.74
CA VAL A 65 -18.61 7.78 23.83
C VAL A 65 -17.16 8.09 23.52
N VAL A 66 -16.51 8.86 24.40
CA VAL A 66 -15.11 9.22 24.25
C VAL A 66 -14.29 8.39 25.22
N MET A 67 -13.30 7.69 24.69
CA MET A 67 -12.32 6.91 25.44
C MET A 67 -10.92 7.47 25.21
N GLU A 68 -10.00 7.16 26.12
CA GLU A 68 -8.62 7.61 26.03
C GLU A 68 -7.69 6.41 26.20
N GLN A 69 -6.62 6.37 25.39
CA GLN A 69 -5.61 5.29 25.44
C GLN A 69 -6.22 3.89 25.36
N THR A 70 -7.36 3.75 24.69
CA THR A 70 -8.12 2.51 24.60
C THR A 70 -8.02 1.99 23.16
N SER A 71 -7.69 0.72 22.97
CA SER A 71 -7.67 0.13 21.62
C SER A 71 -9.09 -0.02 21.08
N ALA A 72 -9.21 -0.20 19.76
CA ALA A 72 -10.50 -0.41 19.14
C ALA A 72 -11.16 -1.73 19.61
N GLU A 73 -10.40 -2.80 19.85
CA GLU A 73 -10.97 -4.05 20.40
C GLU A 73 -11.50 -3.85 21.82
N GLU A 74 -10.75 -3.13 22.67
CA GLU A 74 -11.17 -2.82 24.04
C GLU A 74 -12.45 -1.95 24.06
N ALA A 75 -12.56 -0.98 23.15
CA ALA A 75 -13.71 -0.09 23.03
C ALA A 75 -14.99 -0.83 22.58
N ILE A 76 -14.86 -1.75 21.62
CA ILE A 76 -15.97 -2.58 21.15
C ILE A 76 -16.41 -3.55 22.25
N CYS A 77 -15.49 -4.26 22.89
CA CYS A 77 -15.82 -5.18 23.99
C CYS A 77 -16.50 -4.43 25.16
N TRP A 78 -16.06 -3.20 25.44
CA TRP A 78 -16.69 -2.33 26.42
C TRP A 78 -18.14 -1.99 26.03
N GLN A 79 -18.39 -1.67 24.75
CA GLN A 79 -19.73 -1.35 24.25
C GLN A 79 -20.65 -2.58 24.29
N GLU A 80 -20.19 -3.74 23.82
CA GLU A 80 -20.97 -4.99 23.81
C GLU A 80 -21.46 -5.39 25.21
N ARG A 81 -20.59 -5.30 26.22
CA ARG A 81 -20.93 -5.57 27.63
C ARG A 81 -22.01 -4.64 28.19
N ARG A 82 -22.16 -3.44 27.64
CA ARG A 82 -23.11 -2.40 28.11
C ARG A 82 -24.38 -2.36 27.27
N VAL A 83 -24.31 -2.70 25.99
CA VAL A 83 -25.44 -2.76 25.06
C VAL A 83 -26.29 -4.00 25.28
N ALA A 84 -25.71 -5.12 25.74
CA ALA A 84 -26.44 -6.33 26.15
C ALA A 84 -27.49 -6.10 27.27
N ALA A 85 -27.46 -4.93 27.93
CA ALA A 85 -28.42 -4.54 28.96
C ALA A 85 -29.63 -3.72 28.43
N PHE A 86 -29.72 -3.44 27.12
CA PHE A 86 -30.77 -2.60 26.52
C PHE A 86 -31.61 -3.34 25.45
N PRO A 87 -32.90 -2.98 25.28
CA PRO A 87 -33.78 -3.61 24.30
C PRO A 87 -33.35 -3.33 22.84
N PRO A 88 -33.62 -4.27 21.90
CA PRO A 88 -33.22 -4.14 20.50
C PRO A 88 -33.99 -3.00 19.81
N GLY A 89 -33.27 -2.00 19.27
CA GLY A 89 -33.86 -0.87 18.54
C GLY A 89 -33.16 0.49 18.71
N CYS A 90 -32.12 0.60 19.54
CA CYS A 90 -31.43 1.87 19.79
C CYS A 90 -30.29 2.13 18.78
N THR A 91 -30.20 3.36 18.27
CA THR A 91 -29.02 3.86 17.54
C THR A 91 -27.77 3.76 18.42
N HIS A 92 -26.72 3.13 17.90
CA HIS A 92 -25.50 2.90 18.67
C HIS A 92 -24.68 4.19 18.76
N PRO A 93 -24.17 4.57 19.94
CA PRO A 93 -23.32 5.74 20.06
C PRO A 93 -21.99 5.55 19.33
N ALA A 94 -21.45 6.65 18.80
CA ALA A 94 -20.13 6.66 18.17
C ALA A 94 -19.04 6.43 19.23
N LEU A 95 -18.20 5.41 19.03
CA LEU A 95 -17.01 5.14 19.85
C LEU A 95 -15.83 5.94 19.32
N LEU A 96 -15.35 6.89 20.13
CA LEU A 96 -14.38 7.89 19.70
C LEU A 96 -13.14 7.88 20.60
N ASP A 97 -12.00 8.14 19.98
CA ASP A 97 -10.76 8.46 20.66
C ASP A 97 -10.83 9.90 21.24
N ILE A 98 -9.98 10.16 22.24
CA ILE A 98 -9.87 11.45 22.91
C ILE A 98 -9.51 12.60 21.94
N SER A 99 -8.86 12.29 20.82
CA SER A 99 -8.56 13.24 19.74
C SER A 99 -9.79 14.05 19.30
N TRP A 100 -10.92 13.41 19.03
CA TRP A 100 -12.15 14.11 18.65
C TRP A 100 -12.62 15.12 19.70
N PHE A 101 -12.52 14.73 20.98
CA PHE A 101 -12.89 15.59 22.09
C PHE A 101 -11.95 16.80 22.14
N THR A 102 -10.64 16.59 22.00
CA THR A 102 -9.66 17.69 22.02
C THR A 102 -9.87 18.67 20.87
N GLU A 103 -10.13 18.17 19.65
CA GLU A 103 -10.41 19.00 18.48
C GLU A 103 -11.73 19.79 18.64
N SER A 104 -12.78 19.14 19.17
CA SER A 104 -14.06 19.80 19.45
C SER A 104 -13.95 20.90 20.52
N MET A 105 -13.13 20.68 21.56
CA MET A 105 -12.87 21.69 22.58
C MET A 105 -12.05 22.87 22.03
N ALA A 106 -11.09 22.60 21.14
CA ALA A 106 -10.28 23.62 20.48
C ALA A 106 -11.13 24.47 19.52
N ALA A 107 -12.01 23.84 18.75
CA ALA A 107 -12.94 24.52 17.84
C ALA A 107 -14.12 25.21 18.56
N GLY A 108 -14.40 24.86 19.81
CA GLY A 108 -15.52 25.39 20.58
C GLY A 108 -16.90 24.92 20.10
N GLN A 109 -16.95 23.91 19.24
CA GLN A 109 -18.14 23.26 18.70
C GLN A 109 -17.83 21.80 18.31
N PRO A 110 -18.83 20.89 18.24
CA PRO A 110 -18.59 19.51 17.81
C PRO A 110 -18.07 19.47 16.38
N VAL A 111 -16.86 18.91 16.17
CA VAL A 111 -16.33 18.68 14.81
C VAL A 111 -16.96 17.42 14.20
N PRO A 112 -17.07 17.34 12.86
CA PRO A 112 -17.51 16.11 12.19
C PRO A 112 -16.69 14.89 12.63
N VAL A 113 -17.36 13.76 12.82
CA VAL A 113 -16.68 12.50 13.15
C VAL A 113 -16.05 11.92 11.89
N GLU A 114 -14.72 12.01 11.81
CA GLU A 114 -13.89 11.44 10.74
C GLU A 114 -13.37 10.04 11.13
N CYS A 115 -12.84 9.28 10.17
CA CYS A 115 -12.29 7.94 10.42
C CYS A 115 -11.16 7.95 11.47
N ARG A 116 -10.33 9.00 11.49
CA ARG A 116 -9.24 9.15 12.47
C ARG A 116 -9.72 9.29 13.92
N HIS A 117 -10.97 9.70 14.11
CA HIS A 117 -11.59 9.92 15.42
C HIS A 117 -12.20 8.64 15.99
N ARG A 118 -12.46 7.61 15.17
CA ARG A 118 -13.22 6.44 15.58
C ARG A 118 -12.32 5.33 16.09
N LEU A 119 -12.73 4.72 17.20
CA LEU A 119 -12.14 3.49 17.72
C LEU A 119 -12.81 2.28 17.05
N GLU A 120 -12.65 2.15 15.74
CA GLU A 120 -13.13 1.02 14.95
C GLU A 120 -11.99 0.02 14.70
N VAL A 121 -12.21 -1.26 14.99
CA VAL A 121 -11.32 -2.34 14.52
C VAL A 121 -11.52 -2.43 13.02
N ALA A 122 -10.43 -2.50 12.25
CA ALA A 122 -10.49 -2.85 10.85
C ALA A 122 -11.00 -4.29 10.70
N MET A 123 -12.31 -4.48 10.85
CA MET A 123 -12.99 -5.67 10.37
C MET A 123 -12.87 -5.65 8.84
N PRO A 124 -12.51 -6.77 8.19
CA PRO A 124 -12.67 -6.90 6.76
C PRO A 124 -14.15 -6.63 6.50
N ARG A 125 -14.46 -5.52 5.83
CA ARG A 125 -15.84 -5.15 5.54
C ARG A 125 -16.45 -6.31 4.76
N LYS A 126 -17.41 -7.00 5.38
CA LYS A 126 -18.40 -7.84 4.70
C LYS A 126 -19.43 -6.91 4.02
N GLY A 127 -18.94 -5.93 3.27
CA GLY A 127 -19.69 -5.20 2.27
C GLY A 127 -19.38 -5.86 0.94
N LEU A 128 -20.38 -5.96 0.07
CA LEU A 128 -20.15 -6.31 -1.33
C LEU A 128 -18.97 -5.45 -1.82
N PRO A 129 -17.85 -6.04 -2.29
CA PRO A 129 -16.71 -5.23 -2.69
C PRO A 129 -17.19 -4.35 -3.85
N SER A 130 -17.23 -3.04 -3.63
CA SER A 130 -17.18 -2.11 -4.75
C SER A 130 -15.99 -2.56 -5.61
N PRO A 131 -16.18 -2.84 -6.90
CA PRO A 131 -15.11 -3.40 -7.72
C PRO A 131 -13.90 -2.49 -7.58
N VAL A 132 -12.78 -3.07 -7.15
CA VAL A 132 -11.52 -2.34 -7.03
C VAL A 132 -11.21 -1.80 -8.43
N TRP A 133 -11.38 -0.51 -8.62
CA TRP A 133 -11.02 0.12 -9.89
C TRP A 133 -9.50 0.03 -10.02
N MET A 134 -9.04 -0.70 -11.04
CA MET A 134 -7.64 -0.99 -11.26
C MET A 134 -7.23 -0.55 -12.67
N PRO A 135 -6.29 0.40 -12.81
CA PRO A 135 -5.76 0.80 -14.11
C PRO A 135 -5.08 -0.35 -14.86
N SER A 136 -5.27 -0.39 -16.18
CA SER A 136 -4.68 -1.40 -17.06
C SER A 136 -3.16 -1.32 -17.15
N TYR A 137 -2.59 -0.12 -17.09
CA TYR A 137 -1.14 0.10 -17.25
C TYR A 137 -0.40 0.13 -15.91
N ALA A 138 0.78 -0.50 -15.86
CA ALA A 138 1.60 -0.51 -14.65
C ALA A 138 2.05 0.89 -14.21
N CYS A 139 2.28 1.78 -15.16
CA CYS A 139 2.68 3.16 -14.90
C CYS A 139 1.58 4.03 -14.28
N GLN A 140 0.37 3.51 -14.11
CA GLN A 140 -0.77 4.19 -13.48
C GLN A 140 -1.10 3.66 -12.10
N ARG A 141 -0.34 2.68 -11.59
CA ARG A 141 -0.58 2.02 -10.30
C ARG A 141 0.66 2.06 -9.43
N ARG A 142 0.44 2.17 -8.13
CA ARG A 142 1.48 2.08 -7.11
C ARG A 142 1.75 0.61 -6.80
N THR A 143 2.97 0.14 -7.06
CA THR A 143 3.38 -1.23 -6.75
C THR A 143 4.54 -1.21 -5.76
N PRO A 144 4.29 -1.45 -4.46
CA PRO A 144 5.32 -1.47 -3.45
C PRO A 144 6.21 -2.72 -3.59
N LEU A 145 7.41 -2.68 -3.00
CA LEU A 145 8.34 -3.82 -2.98
C LEU A 145 7.75 -5.02 -2.22
N THR A 146 7.05 -4.77 -1.12
CA THR A 146 6.35 -5.79 -0.33
C THR A 146 4.85 -5.66 -0.54
N HIS A 147 4.18 -6.74 -0.92
CA HIS A 147 2.76 -6.77 -1.22
C HIS A 147 2.08 -8.02 -0.63
N TYR A 148 0.74 -8.02 -0.60
CA TYR A 148 -0.06 -9.05 0.06
C TYR A 148 -0.12 -10.39 -0.68
N ASN A 149 0.00 -10.37 -2.01
CA ASN A 149 -0.39 -11.48 -2.88
C ASN A 149 0.80 -12.30 -3.40
N THR A 150 1.85 -12.48 -2.59
CA THR A 150 3.13 -13.07 -3.04
C THR A 150 2.99 -14.48 -3.61
N SER A 151 2.27 -15.38 -2.94
CA SER A 151 2.06 -16.74 -3.45
C SER A 151 1.37 -16.76 -4.81
N LEU A 152 0.37 -15.90 -4.99
CA LEU A 152 -0.39 -15.80 -6.24
C LEU A 152 0.43 -15.16 -7.36
N SER A 153 1.16 -14.08 -7.07
CA SER A 153 2.00 -13.41 -8.07
C SER A 153 3.16 -14.29 -8.50
N GLU A 154 3.84 -14.97 -7.57
CA GLU A 154 4.97 -15.86 -7.88
C GLU A 154 4.53 -17.06 -8.74
N ALA A 155 3.33 -17.59 -8.50
CA ALA A 155 2.76 -18.65 -9.31
C ALA A 155 2.56 -18.21 -10.78
N LEU A 156 1.94 -17.03 -10.98
CA LEU A 156 1.77 -16.47 -12.32
C LEU A 156 3.12 -16.10 -12.96
N GLU A 157 4.09 -15.61 -12.20
CA GLU A 157 5.45 -15.34 -12.68
C GLU A 157 6.21 -16.60 -13.10
N THR A 158 6.00 -17.71 -12.39
CA THR A 158 6.54 -19.03 -12.76
C THR A 158 6.01 -19.45 -14.15
N LEU A 159 4.70 -19.29 -14.37
CA LEU A 159 4.07 -19.57 -15.67
C LEU A 159 4.52 -18.59 -16.75
N ALA A 160 4.73 -17.32 -16.39
CA ALA A 160 5.29 -16.32 -17.30
C ALA A 160 6.69 -16.75 -17.76
N GLU A 161 7.59 -17.06 -16.82
CA GLU A 161 8.97 -17.48 -17.11
C GLU A 161 9.00 -18.72 -18.00
N ALA A 162 8.19 -19.73 -17.70
CA ALA A 162 8.06 -20.92 -18.54
C ALA A 162 7.57 -20.61 -19.95
N ALA A 163 6.55 -19.77 -20.10
CA ALA A 163 6.09 -19.31 -21.40
C ALA A 163 7.19 -18.56 -22.18
N GLY A 164 8.02 -17.78 -21.48
CA GLY A 164 9.21 -17.14 -22.05
C GLY A 164 10.24 -18.15 -22.59
N PHE A 165 10.51 -19.24 -21.85
CA PHE A 165 11.38 -20.33 -22.31
C PHE A 165 10.83 -21.13 -23.50
N GLU A 166 9.52 -21.07 -23.73
CA GLU A 166 8.86 -21.66 -24.90
C GLU A 166 8.80 -20.70 -26.09
N GLY A 167 9.21 -19.43 -25.91
CA GLY A 167 9.09 -18.39 -26.93
C GLY A 167 7.66 -17.85 -27.09
N SER A 168 6.76 -18.13 -26.14
CA SER A 168 5.38 -17.65 -26.16
C SER A 168 5.26 -16.26 -25.51
N GLU A 169 5.71 -15.23 -26.25
CA GLU A 169 5.71 -13.83 -25.79
C GLU A 169 4.33 -13.36 -25.33
N GLY A 170 3.25 -13.70 -26.05
CA GLY A 170 1.90 -13.31 -25.67
C GLY A 170 1.47 -13.84 -24.30
N ARG A 171 1.76 -15.12 -24.02
CA ARG A 171 1.48 -15.76 -22.73
C ARG A 171 2.36 -15.18 -21.62
N PHE A 172 3.66 -15.01 -21.88
CA PHE A 172 4.60 -14.35 -20.97
C PHE A 172 4.07 -12.97 -20.54
N LEU A 173 3.69 -12.12 -21.51
CA LEU A 173 3.18 -10.78 -21.24
C LEU A 173 1.86 -10.81 -20.44
N SER A 174 0.94 -11.72 -20.77
CA SER A 174 -0.34 -11.84 -20.07
C SER A 174 -0.14 -12.21 -18.59
N PHE A 175 0.70 -13.21 -18.31
CA PHE A 175 0.98 -13.62 -16.94
C PHE A 175 1.75 -12.54 -16.15
N CYS A 176 2.74 -11.86 -16.76
CA CYS A 176 3.39 -10.73 -16.11
C CYS A 176 2.40 -9.63 -15.72
N ARG A 177 1.45 -9.30 -16.60
CA ARG A 177 0.45 -8.25 -16.33
C ARG A 177 -0.50 -8.67 -15.21
N ALA A 178 -0.98 -9.91 -15.22
CA ALA A 178 -1.84 -10.44 -14.17
C ALA A 178 -1.11 -10.46 -12.81
N ALA A 179 0.14 -10.95 -12.77
CA ALA A 179 0.97 -10.90 -11.57
C ALA A 179 1.15 -9.46 -11.07
N SER A 180 1.50 -8.53 -11.97
CA SER A 180 1.68 -7.11 -11.65
C SER A 180 0.44 -6.46 -11.03
N VAL A 181 -0.75 -6.83 -11.48
CA VAL A 181 -2.01 -6.35 -10.89
C VAL A 181 -2.15 -6.85 -9.45
N LEU A 182 -1.85 -8.13 -9.17
CA LEU A 182 -1.92 -8.68 -7.80
C LEU A 182 -0.98 -7.96 -6.83
N LYS A 183 0.23 -7.60 -7.30
CA LYS A 183 1.21 -6.86 -6.50
C LYS A 183 0.71 -5.47 -6.09
N ALA A 184 -0.13 -4.85 -6.92
CA ALA A 184 -0.68 -3.51 -6.69
C ALA A 184 -1.99 -3.50 -5.88
N LEU A 185 -2.58 -4.67 -5.57
CA LEU A 185 -3.80 -4.72 -4.78
C LEU A 185 -3.56 -4.32 -3.32
N PRO A 186 -4.48 -3.55 -2.71
CA PRO A 186 -4.33 -3.03 -1.34
C PRO A 186 -4.62 -4.07 -0.26
N SER A 187 -5.04 -5.28 -0.63
CA SER A 187 -5.38 -6.36 0.30
C SER A 187 -5.09 -7.73 -0.30
N PRO A 188 -4.95 -8.77 0.55
CA PRO A 188 -4.89 -10.15 0.08
C PRO A 188 -6.15 -10.54 -0.70
N VAL A 189 -5.98 -11.28 -1.78
CA VAL A 189 -7.07 -11.96 -2.48
C VAL A 189 -7.38 -13.25 -1.74
N THR A 190 -8.62 -13.39 -1.30
CA THR A 190 -9.14 -14.55 -0.56
C THR A 190 -10.28 -15.25 -1.28
N ALA A 191 -10.89 -14.61 -2.30
CA ALA A 191 -11.99 -15.15 -3.06
C ALA A 191 -11.87 -14.77 -4.54
N LEU A 192 -12.28 -15.69 -5.43
CA LEU A 192 -12.20 -15.50 -6.87
C LEU A 192 -13.03 -14.29 -7.36
N SER A 193 -14.12 -13.97 -6.67
CA SER A 193 -14.97 -12.81 -6.98
C SER A 193 -14.22 -11.47 -6.91
N GLN A 194 -13.13 -11.39 -6.14
CA GLN A 194 -12.30 -10.18 -6.06
C GLN A 194 -11.49 -9.93 -7.34
N LEU A 195 -11.31 -10.94 -8.18
CA LEU A 195 -10.66 -10.79 -9.48
C LEU A 195 -11.62 -10.30 -10.57
N GLN A 196 -12.93 -10.32 -10.31
CA GLN A 196 -13.92 -9.90 -11.29
C GLN A 196 -13.77 -8.41 -11.62
N GLY A 197 -13.55 -8.11 -12.90
CA GLY A 197 -13.35 -6.74 -13.38
C GLY A 197 -11.91 -6.25 -13.30
N LEU A 198 -10.97 -7.03 -12.75
CA LEU A 198 -9.55 -6.68 -12.82
C LEU A 198 -9.00 -6.90 -14.25
N PRO A 199 -8.15 -5.98 -14.75
CA PRO A 199 -7.57 -6.12 -16.08
C PRO A 199 -6.60 -7.30 -16.11
N HIS A 200 -6.45 -7.91 -17.29
CA HIS A 200 -5.49 -8.99 -17.59
C HIS A 200 -5.77 -10.34 -16.90
N PHE A 201 -6.91 -10.48 -16.22
CA PHE A 201 -7.40 -11.75 -15.69
C PHE A 201 -8.32 -12.45 -16.68
N GLY A 202 -7.71 -13.29 -17.53
CA GLY A 202 -8.46 -14.23 -18.38
C GLY A 202 -8.77 -15.54 -17.65
N GLU A 203 -9.51 -16.42 -18.31
CA GLU A 203 -9.92 -17.74 -17.77
C GLU A 203 -8.73 -18.52 -17.18
N HIS A 204 -7.59 -18.56 -17.88
CA HIS A 204 -6.39 -19.28 -17.41
C HIS A 204 -5.83 -18.67 -16.12
N SER A 205 -5.62 -17.35 -16.05
CA SER A 205 -5.12 -16.69 -14.84
C SER A 205 -6.09 -16.82 -13.67
N CYS A 206 -7.40 -16.73 -13.92
CA CYS A 206 -8.42 -16.96 -12.91
C CYS A 206 -8.40 -18.40 -12.37
N ARG A 207 -8.26 -19.41 -13.24
CA ARG A 207 -8.14 -20.82 -12.84
C ARG A 207 -6.94 -21.05 -11.92
N VAL A 208 -5.78 -20.51 -12.28
CA VAL A 208 -4.55 -20.64 -11.48
C VAL A 208 -4.75 -20.03 -10.09
N VAL A 209 -5.33 -18.83 -10.00
CA VAL A 209 -5.62 -18.21 -8.69
C VAL A 209 -6.66 -19.01 -7.92
N GLN A 210 -7.71 -19.51 -8.58
CA GLN A 210 -8.73 -20.34 -7.95
C GLN A 210 -8.12 -21.60 -7.32
N GLU A 211 -7.30 -22.36 -8.06
CA GLU A 211 -6.65 -23.56 -7.54
C GLU A 211 -5.76 -23.24 -6.32
N LEU A 212 -5.02 -22.13 -6.36
CA LEU A 212 -4.18 -21.69 -5.24
C LEU A 212 -5.00 -21.29 -4.01
N LEU A 213 -6.17 -20.68 -4.20
CA LEU A 213 -7.06 -20.30 -3.09
C LEU A 213 -7.74 -21.53 -2.47
N GLU A 214 -8.13 -22.51 -3.28
CA GLU A 214 -8.86 -23.71 -2.83
C GLU A 214 -7.93 -24.77 -2.23
N HIS A 215 -6.78 -25.01 -2.86
CA HIS A 215 -5.89 -26.14 -2.54
C HIS A 215 -4.52 -25.70 -1.99
N GLY A 216 -4.20 -24.41 -2.04
CA GLY A 216 -2.87 -23.89 -1.67
C GLY A 216 -1.78 -24.15 -2.71
N VAL A 217 -2.07 -24.93 -3.75
CA VAL A 217 -1.17 -25.31 -4.84
C VAL A 217 -1.92 -25.32 -6.16
N CYS A 218 -1.21 -25.05 -7.26
CA CYS A 218 -1.73 -25.19 -8.62
C CYS A 218 -0.93 -26.28 -9.33
N GLU A 219 -1.61 -27.32 -9.82
CA GLU A 219 -0.95 -28.50 -10.40
C GLU A 219 -0.11 -28.13 -11.63
N GLU A 220 -0.57 -27.18 -12.43
CA GLU A 220 0.18 -26.67 -13.58
C GLU A 220 1.48 -25.99 -13.16
N VAL A 221 1.43 -25.17 -12.11
CA VAL A 221 2.61 -24.45 -11.60
C VAL A 221 3.63 -25.43 -11.05
N GLU A 222 3.17 -26.41 -10.26
CA GLU A 222 4.06 -27.44 -9.71
C GLU A 222 4.66 -28.32 -10.80
N ARG A 223 3.86 -28.72 -11.80
CA ARG A 223 4.37 -29.45 -12.98
C ARG A 223 5.46 -28.67 -13.72
N VAL A 224 5.29 -27.36 -13.89
CA VAL A 224 6.31 -26.50 -14.50
C VAL A 224 7.56 -26.46 -13.63
N ARG A 225 7.44 -26.19 -12.32
CA ARG A 225 8.56 -26.11 -11.36
C ARG A 225 9.38 -27.40 -11.29
N LEU A 226 8.71 -28.55 -11.35
CA LEU A 226 9.32 -29.87 -11.28
C LEU A 226 9.84 -30.37 -12.63
N SER A 227 9.53 -29.69 -13.74
CA SER A 227 9.99 -30.13 -15.05
C SER A 227 11.50 -29.95 -15.22
N GLU A 228 12.17 -30.98 -15.72
CA GLU A 228 13.60 -30.96 -16.02
C GLU A 228 13.94 -29.80 -16.98
N ARG A 229 13.09 -29.56 -17.98
CA ARG A 229 13.24 -28.44 -18.92
C ARG A 229 13.27 -27.10 -18.21
N TYR A 230 12.29 -26.80 -17.36
CA TYR A 230 12.22 -25.51 -16.66
C TYR A 230 13.40 -25.34 -15.71
N GLN A 231 13.76 -26.37 -14.95
CA GLN A 231 14.92 -26.35 -14.06
C GLN A 231 16.23 -26.17 -14.81
N THR A 232 16.40 -26.85 -15.94
CA THR A 232 17.57 -26.74 -16.81
C THR A 232 17.66 -25.34 -17.41
N MET A 233 16.57 -24.82 -17.96
CA MET A 233 16.54 -23.46 -18.52
C MET A 233 16.82 -22.40 -17.44
N LYS A 234 16.25 -22.54 -16.24
CA LYS A 234 16.47 -21.64 -15.12
C LYS A 234 17.90 -21.71 -14.56
N GLY A 235 18.48 -22.91 -14.52
CA GLY A 235 19.84 -23.15 -14.02
C GLY A 235 20.95 -22.78 -15.02
N LEU A 236 20.71 -22.95 -16.33
CA LEU A 236 21.67 -22.59 -17.39
C LEU A 236 21.69 -21.09 -17.66
N VAL A 237 20.58 -20.38 -17.44
CA VAL A 237 20.52 -18.93 -17.59
C VAL A 237 21.13 -18.26 -16.35
N LEU A 238 22.47 -18.29 -16.27
CA LEU A 238 23.23 -17.48 -15.31
C LEU A 238 23.40 -16.02 -15.80
N TYR A 239 23.43 -15.84 -17.12
CA TYR A 239 23.44 -14.56 -17.83
C TYR A 239 23.01 -14.82 -19.29
N HIS A 240 21.91 -14.21 -19.74
CA HIS A 240 21.45 -14.31 -21.12
C HIS A 240 21.42 -12.92 -21.77
N GLN A 241 22.31 -12.69 -22.73
CA GLN A 241 22.33 -11.49 -23.56
C GLN A 241 22.12 -11.91 -25.01
N HIS A 242 20.89 -11.75 -25.51
CA HIS A 242 20.54 -12.07 -26.89
C HIS A 242 20.63 -10.82 -27.77
N HIS A 243 21.60 -10.78 -28.68
CA HIS A 243 21.64 -9.81 -29.78
C HIS A 243 21.27 -10.54 -31.08
N ARG A 244 20.05 -10.33 -31.58
CA ARG A 244 19.73 -10.58 -32.98
C ARG A 244 20.07 -9.32 -33.76
N SER A 245 21.05 -9.43 -34.65
CA SER A 245 21.42 -8.38 -35.59
C SER A 245 20.44 -8.40 -36.76
N GLU A 246 19.72 -7.30 -36.98
CA GLU A 246 19.08 -6.96 -38.25
C GLU A 246 19.41 -5.50 -38.58
N ASP A 247 19.42 -5.21 -39.88
CA ASP A 247 20.14 -4.14 -40.60
C ASP A 247 20.28 -2.74 -39.96
N PRO A 248 21.40 -2.00 -40.19
CA PRO A 248 21.67 -0.68 -39.61
C PRO A 248 20.81 0.47 -40.13
N THR A 249 19.82 0.23 -41.00
CA THR A 249 19.07 1.29 -41.69
C THR A 249 17.81 1.77 -40.96
N HIS A 250 17.43 1.13 -39.85
CA HIS A 250 16.24 1.51 -39.07
C HIS A 250 16.56 1.89 -37.62
N LEU A 251 16.81 3.18 -37.38
CA LEU A 251 16.85 3.80 -36.04
C LEU A 251 15.51 3.73 -35.26
N THR A 252 14.50 3.05 -35.81
CA THR A 252 13.10 3.18 -35.41
C THR A 252 12.49 1.97 -34.70
N GLN A 253 13.25 0.90 -34.42
CA GLN A 253 12.64 -0.34 -33.93
C GLN A 253 13.53 -1.16 -32.98
N GLN A 254 14.20 -0.51 -32.03
CA GLN A 254 14.89 -1.24 -30.95
C GLN A 254 13.89 -1.73 -29.90
N SER A 255 13.34 -2.92 -30.13
CA SER A 255 12.36 -3.58 -29.24
C SER A 255 13.01 -4.29 -28.03
N HIS A 256 14.31 -4.65 -28.10
CA HIS A 256 14.92 -5.57 -27.13
C HIS A 256 16.25 -5.12 -26.49
N THR A 257 16.90 -4.06 -26.96
CA THR A 257 18.05 -3.45 -26.27
C THR A 257 17.54 -2.47 -25.20
N MET A 258 18.04 -2.58 -23.96
CA MET A 258 17.68 -1.68 -22.84
C MET A 258 17.85 -0.20 -23.24
N ASP A 259 18.90 0.08 -24.00
CA ASP A 259 19.33 1.38 -24.53
C ASP A 259 20.56 1.16 -25.44
N ALA A 260 21.08 2.24 -26.03
CA ALA A 260 22.30 2.29 -26.83
C ALA A 260 23.42 3.12 -26.16
N PHE A 261 23.37 3.32 -24.84
CA PHE A 261 24.42 4.03 -24.11
C PHE A 261 25.72 3.21 -24.03
N GLU A 262 26.82 3.94 -23.83
CA GLU A 262 28.11 3.35 -23.49
C GLU A 262 28.01 2.68 -22.11
N ARG A 263 28.40 1.41 -22.04
CA ARG A 263 28.19 0.55 -20.88
C ARG A 263 29.42 -0.30 -20.59
N SER A 264 29.68 -0.52 -19.31
CA SER A 264 30.71 -1.46 -18.84
C SER A 264 30.10 -2.44 -17.85
N PHE A 265 30.14 -3.73 -18.20
CA PHE A 265 29.67 -4.83 -17.34
C PHE A 265 30.86 -5.41 -16.59
N CYS A 266 30.94 -5.14 -15.29
CA CYS A 266 32.10 -5.44 -14.46
C CYS A 266 31.78 -6.46 -13.37
N ILE A 267 32.84 -7.10 -12.86
CA ILE A 267 32.79 -7.87 -11.61
C ILE A 267 33.78 -7.22 -10.65
N PHE A 268 33.27 -6.61 -9.59
CA PHE A 268 34.09 -6.00 -8.55
C PHE A 268 34.34 -6.98 -7.42
N ARG A 269 35.54 -6.89 -6.85
CA ARG A 269 35.90 -7.54 -5.59
C ARG A 269 35.43 -6.67 -4.43
N LEU A 270 34.42 -7.14 -3.69
CA LEU A 270 33.91 -6.48 -2.49
C LEU A 270 34.50 -7.14 -1.23
N PRO A 271 35.36 -6.47 -0.45
CA PRO A 271 35.87 -7.00 0.80
C PRO A 271 34.73 -7.28 1.80
N GLN A 272 34.82 -8.38 2.54
CA GLN A 272 33.86 -8.70 3.60
C GLN A 272 34.43 -8.28 4.96
N PRO A 273 33.62 -7.68 5.86
CA PRO A 273 34.08 -7.36 7.20
C PRO A 273 34.40 -8.65 7.98
N PRO A 274 35.50 -8.68 8.76
CA PRO A 274 35.85 -9.83 9.58
C PRO A 274 34.81 -10.00 10.70
N GLY A 275 33.95 -11.02 10.61
CA GLY A 275 32.98 -11.34 11.67
C GLY A 275 31.66 -12.00 11.26
N SER A 276 31.36 -12.19 9.97
CA SER A 276 30.09 -12.81 9.53
C SER A 276 30.07 -14.35 9.57
N ALA A 277 31.11 -14.99 10.10
CA ALA A 277 31.16 -16.45 10.28
C ALA A 277 30.45 -16.85 11.58
N VAL A 278 29.12 -16.85 11.58
CA VAL A 278 28.34 -17.50 12.64
C VAL A 278 28.25 -19.00 12.33
N GLY A 279 29.05 -19.79 13.04
CA GLY A 279 28.76 -21.18 13.39
C GLY A 279 28.94 -22.27 12.32
N GLY A 280 29.89 -23.17 12.59
CA GLY A 280 29.92 -24.53 12.03
C GLY A 280 30.97 -24.75 10.94
N HIS A 281 31.68 -25.88 11.03
CA HIS A 281 32.74 -26.32 10.12
C HIS A 281 32.39 -26.15 8.63
N GLN A 282 32.82 -25.05 8.01
CA GLN A 282 32.76 -24.86 6.56
C GLN A 282 34.06 -24.23 6.05
N ARG A 283 34.43 -24.63 4.83
CA ARG A 283 35.62 -24.22 4.08
C ARG A 283 35.94 -22.73 4.25
N PRO A 284 37.22 -22.30 4.24
CA PRO A 284 37.57 -20.89 4.36
C PRO A 284 36.87 -20.08 3.26
N CYS A 285 35.83 -19.34 3.63
CA CYS A 285 35.19 -18.41 2.73
C CYS A 285 36.21 -17.31 2.38
N PRO A 286 36.34 -16.92 1.09
CA PRO A 286 37.22 -15.81 0.73
C PRO A 286 36.83 -14.55 1.51
N ALA A 287 37.79 -13.76 1.97
CA ALA A 287 37.56 -12.48 2.66
C ALA A 287 36.93 -11.39 1.76
N TRP A 288 36.37 -11.78 0.61
CA TRP A 288 35.81 -10.93 -0.40
C TRP A 288 34.75 -11.70 -1.20
N LYS A 289 33.79 -10.96 -1.77
CA LYS A 289 32.75 -11.46 -2.66
C LYS A 289 32.90 -10.83 -4.03
N ALA A 290 32.71 -11.61 -5.10
CA ALA A 290 32.56 -11.09 -6.45
C ALA A 290 31.15 -10.47 -6.60
N VAL A 291 31.05 -9.24 -7.10
CA VAL A 291 29.79 -8.51 -7.29
C VAL A 291 29.71 -8.01 -8.72
N ARG A 292 28.65 -8.39 -9.43
CA ARG A 292 28.30 -7.83 -10.74
C ARG A 292 27.92 -6.36 -10.57
N VAL A 293 28.51 -5.48 -11.37
CA VAL A 293 28.20 -4.05 -11.43
C VAL A 293 28.11 -3.64 -12.87
N ASP A 294 27.02 -3.00 -13.24
CA ASP A 294 26.79 -2.49 -14.57
C ASP A 294 26.90 -0.95 -14.51
N LEU A 295 27.86 -0.38 -15.26
CA LEU A 295 28.10 1.05 -15.36
C LEU A 295 27.57 1.57 -16.68
N VAL A 296 26.90 2.72 -16.67
CA VAL A 296 26.26 3.34 -17.85
C VAL A 296 26.66 4.80 -17.91
N ALA A 297 27.25 5.23 -19.03
CA ALA A 297 27.62 6.62 -19.27
C ALA A 297 26.56 7.29 -20.15
N VAL A 298 26.02 8.42 -19.66
CA VAL A 298 24.85 9.09 -20.26
C VAL A 298 25.12 10.59 -20.42
N PRO A 299 24.82 11.19 -21.58
CA PRO A 299 24.83 12.65 -21.72
C PRO A 299 23.87 13.31 -20.75
N ILE A 300 24.27 14.42 -20.10
CA ILE A 300 23.44 15.06 -19.06
C ILE A 300 22.02 15.41 -19.53
N SER A 301 21.85 15.77 -20.80
CA SER A 301 20.55 16.07 -21.41
C SER A 301 19.61 14.85 -21.51
N GLN A 302 20.15 13.64 -21.49
CA GLN A 302 19.39 12.39 -21.54
C GLN A 302 19.29 11.71 -20.17
N PHE A 303 19.96 12.26 -19.14
CA PHE A 303 20.06 11.65 -17.82
C PHE A 303 18.71 11.29 -17.20
N PRO A 304 17.65 12.13 -17.22
CA PRO A 304 16.36 11.75 -16.63
C PRO A 304 15.69 10.56 -17.33
N PHE A 305 15.82 10.46 -18.66
CA PHE A 305 15.25 9.34 -19.42
C PHE A 305 16.01 8.04 -19.17
N ALA A 306 17.34 8.13 -19.06
CA ALA A 306 18.17 6.99 -18.73
C ALA A 306 17.92 6.53 -17.30
N LEU A 307 17.84 7.46 -16.34
CA LEU A 307 17.55 7.16 -14.94
C LEU A 307 16.22 6.43 -14.81
N LEU A 308 15.16 6.92 -15.48
CA LEU A 308 13.86 6.27 -15.50
C LEU A 308 13.94 4.83 -16.05
N GLY A 309 14.60 4.66 -17.21
CA GLY A 309 14.79 3.37 -17.86
C GLY A 309 15.58 2.35 -17.03
N TRP A 310 16.64 2.80 -16.38
CA TRP A 310 17.54 1.94 -15.59
C TRP A 310 17.05 1.70 -14.16
N THR A 311 16.15 2.53 -13.65
CA THR A 311 15.47 2.31 -12.36
C THR A 311 14.45 1.16 -12.47
N GLY A 312 13.74 1.06 -13.59
CA GLY A 312 12.76 0.00 -13.82
C GLY A 312 11.51 0.10 -12.91
N SER A 313 10.77 -1.00 -12.66
CA SER A 313 11.05 -2.38 -13.08
C SER A 313 10.97 -2.60 -14.60
N ARG A 314 11.47 -3.74 -15.10
CA ARG A 314 11.34 -4.12 -16.53
C ARG A 314 9.88 -4.11 -17.01
N HIS A 315 8.95 -4.53 -16.16
CA HIS A 315 7.53 -4.54 -16.50
C HIS A 315 6.96 -3.11 -16.50
N PHE A 316 7.34 -2.29 -15.52
CA PHE A 316 6.96 -0.89 -15.43
C PHE A 316 7.36 -0.13 -16.69
N GLU A 317 8.63 -0.21 -17.11
CA GLU A 317 9.15 0.44 -18.31
C GLU A 317 8.42 0.01 -19.57
N ARG A 318 8.15 -1.29 -19.71
CA ARG A 318 7.41 -1.83 -20.86
C ARG A 318 6.01 -1.25 -20.95
N GLU A 319 5.29 -1.18 -19.83
CA GLU A 319 3.94 -0.62 -19.78
C GLU A 319 3.93 0.90 -19.90
N LEU A 320 4.97 1.60 -19.41
CA LEU A 320 5.14 3.04 -19.59
C LEU A 320 5.34 3.40 -21.07
N ARG A 321 6.22 2.68 -21.77
CA ARG A 321 6.42 2.87 -23.23
C ARG A 321 5.18 2.50 -24.03
N ARG A 322 4.47 1.43 -23.62
CA ARG A 322 3.18 1.06 -24.20
C ARG A 322 2.14 2.17 -24.02
N PHE A 323 2.03 2.72 -22.83
CA PHE A 323 1.13 3.83 -22.51
C PHE A 323 1.47 5.08 -23.31
N SER A 324 2.74 5.48 -23.31
CA SER A 324 3.26 6.63 -24.08
C SER A 324 2.85 6.54 -25.54
N TRP A 325 3.04 5.38 -26.17
CA TRP A 325 2.68 5.21 -27.57
C TRP A 325 1.16 5.14 -27.79
N LYS A 326 0.46 4.33 -27.00
CA LYS A 326 -0.97 4.02 -27.25
C LYS A 326 -1.92 5.12 -26.82
N GLU A 327 -1.63 5.78 -25.70
CA GLU A 327 -2.52 6.78 -25.10
C GLU A 327 -2.07 8.22 -25.39
N ARG A 328 -0.77 8.44 -25.69
CA ARG A 328 -0.22 9.77 -25.96
C ARG A 328 0.34 9.97 -27.37
N GLY A 329 0.50 8.91 -28.16
CA GLY A 329 1.15 9.00 -29.47
C GLY A 329 2.65 9.34 -29.42
N LEU A 330 3.26 9.33 -28.22
CA LEU A 330 4.65 9.70 -28.02
C LEU A 330 5.55 8.47 -27.94
N ARG A 331 6.76 8.56 -28.50
CA ARG A 331 7.75 7.48 -28.45
C ARG A 331 8.72 7.72 -27.31
N LEU A 332 8.56 6.97 -26.22
CA LEU A 332 9.48 6.96 -25.08
C LEU A 332 10.53 5.85 -25.23
N ASN A 333 11.79 6.18 -24.97
CA ASN A 333 12.87 5.24 -24.73
C ASN A 333 13.87 5.84 -23.73
N SER A 334 14.96 5.11 -23.45
CA SER A 334 15.99 5.53 -22.48
C SER A 334 16.79 6.77 -22.91
N HIS A 335 16.68 7.20 -24.17
CA HIS A 335 17.37 8.38 -24.72
C HIS A 335 16.50 9.64 -24.74
N GLY A 336 15.18 9.50 -24.69
CA GLY A 336 14.27 10.63 -24.81
C GLY A 336 12.82 10.26 -25.03
N LEU A 337 12.00 11.30 -25.06
CA LEU A 337 10.59 11.26 -25.44
C LEU A 337 10.42 12.04 -26.75
N PHE A 338 9.96 11.37 -27.79
CA PHE A 338 9.84 11.92 -29.14
C PHE A 338 8.37 12.05 -29.56
N ASP A 339 8.03 13.22 -30.09
CA ASP A 339 6.75 13.50 -30.75
C ASP A 339 6.88 13.22 -32.26
N PRO A 340 6.22 12.18 -32.81
CA PRO A 340 6.26 11.90 -34.24
C PRO A 340 5.50 12.91 -35.10
N GLU A 341 4.52 13.62 -34.55
CA GLU A 341 3.74 14.62 -35.29
C GLU A 341 4.55 15.90 -35.46
N GLN A 342 5.13 16.39 -34.37
CA GLN A 342 5.96 17.61 -34.39
C GLN A 342 7.41 17.34 -34.83
N LYS A 343 7.84 16.07 -34.83
CA LYS A 343 9.21 15.63 -35.10
C LYS A 343 10.23 16.24 -34.14
N THR A 344 9.86 16.40 -32.88
CA THR A 344 10.67 17.05 -31.84
C THR A 344 10.86 16.14 -30.63
N PHE A 345 11.97 16.35 -29.92
CA PHE A 345 12.20 15.71 -28.62
C PHE A 345 11.77 16.64 -27.49
N PHE A 346 11.14 16.06 -26.47
CA PHE A 346 10.86 16.77 -25.23
C PHE A 346 12.14 16.92 -24.41
N HIS A 347 12.32 18.10 -23.83
CA HIS A 347 13.31 18.31 -22.78
C HIS A 347 12.73 17.90 -21.43
N ALA A 348 13.54 17.25 -20.61
CA ALA A 348 13.23 16.90 -19.22
C ALA A 348 14.46 17.18 -18.35
N ALA A 349 14.26 17.80 -17.19
CA ALA A 349 15.32 18.00 -16.19
C ALA A 349 15.23 16.97 -15.05
N SER A 350 14.08 16.33 -14.88
CA SER A 350 13.83 15.28 -13.90
C SER A 350 12.86 14.23 -14.42
N GLU A 351 12.67 13.14 -13.67
CA GLU A 351 11.68 12.11 -14.01
C GLU A 351 10.25 12.68 -13.94
N GLU A 352 9.96 13.55 -12.98
CA GLU A 352 8.64 14.21 -12.81
C GLU A 352 8.22 14.97 -14.07
N ASP A 353 9.17 15.57 -14.80
CA ASP A 353 8.89 16.21 -16.09
C ASP A 353 8.40 15.21 -17.13
N ILE A 354 9.00 14.02 -17.18
CA ILE A 354 8.60 12.94 -18.09
C ILE A 354 7.18 12.48 -17.78
N PHE A 355 6.87 12.25 -16.50
CA PHE A 355 5.50 11.90 -16.07
C PHE A 355 4.50 13.01 -16.40
N ARG A 356 4.88 14.29 -16.25
CA ARG A 356 4.03 15.44 -16.60
C ARG A 356 3.76 15.51 -18.10
N HIS A 357 4.78 15.31 -18.96
CA HIS A 357 4.62 15.25 -20.42
C HIS A 357 3.70 14.10 -20.85
N LEU A 358 3.74 12.99 -20.12
CA LEU A 358 2.85 11.84 -20.33
C LEU A 358 1.48 11.99 -19.64
N GLY A 359 1.24 13.07 -18.91
CA GLY A 359 0.04 13.30 -18.10
C GLY A 359 -0.28 12.14 -17.16
N LEU A 360 0.74 11.63 -16.47
CA LEU A 360 0.66 10.61 -15.44
C LEU A 360 0.94 11.22 -14.06
N GLU A 361 0.35 10.65 -13.01
CA GLU A 361 0.79 10.93 -11.63
C GLU A 361 2.24 10.41 -11.46
N TYR A 362 3.10 11.21 -10.84
CA TYR A 362 4.45 10.77 -10.54
C TYR A 362 4.45 9.63 -9.52
N LEU A 363 5.11 8.53 -9.88
CA LEU A 363 5.34 7.40 -9.00
C LEU A 363 6.81 7.41 -8.59
N PRO A 364 7.16 7.43 -7.29
CA PRO A 364 8.55 7.34 -6.87
C PRO A 364 9.10 5.92 -7.11
N PRO A 365 10.43 5.72 -7.19
CA PRO A 365 11.06 4.44 -7.52
C PRO A 365 10.53 3.24 -6.71
N GLU A 366 10.32 3.41 -5.40
CA GLU A 366 9.81 2.39 -4.48
C GLU A 366 8.36 1.95 -4.76
N GLN A 367 7.64 2.65 -5.66
CA GLN A 367 6.30 2.31 -6.12
C GLN A 367 6.26 1.78 -7.56
N ARG A 368 7.43 1.53 -8.18
CA ARG A 368 7.55 1.03 -9.56
C ARG A 368 7.90 -0.47 -9.63
N ASN A 369 7.64 -1.23 -8.55
CA ASN A 369 7.95 -2.67 -8.45
C ASN A 369 6.90 -3.55 -9.17
N ALA A 370 6.48 -3.10 -10.34
CA ALA A 370 5.40 -3.70 -11.13
C ALA A 370 5.76 -5.08 -11.67
#